data_AF-D9IVP1-F1
#
_entry.id   AF-D9IVP1-F1
#
_cell.length_a   1.000
_cell.length_b   1.000
_cell.length_c   1.000
_cell.angle_alpha   90.00
_cell.angle_beta   90.00
_cell.angle_gamma   90.00
#
_symmetry.space_group_name_H-M   'P 1'
#
loop_
_entity.id
_entity.type
_entity.pdbx_description
1 polymer ?
#
loop_
_entity_poly.entity_id
_entity_poly.type
_entity_poly.pdbx_seq_one_letter_code
_entity_poly.pdbx_strand_id
1 'polypeptide(L)' 'PILIDGRGHLLGRLAAIIAKTILEGNRVIVVRCEQLNISGNFF' A
#
# COMPACT_ATOMS: atom_id res chain seq x y z
N PRO A 1 -12.43 -2.32 -9.39
CA PRO A 1 -11.21 -1.60 -8.94
C PRO A 1 -11.14 -1.70 -7.42
N ILE A 2 -10.02 -2.15 -6.87
CA ILE A 2 -9.82 -2.33 -5.44
C ILE A 2 -9.36 -0.99 -4.85
N LEU A 3 -10.11 -0.45 -3.90
CA LEU A 3 -9.76 0.80 -3.21
C LEU A 3 -9.16 0.44 -1.85
N ILE A 4 -7.93 0.88 -1.62
CA ILE A 4 -7.18 0.60 -0.40
C ILE A 4 -6.90 1.91 0.33
N ASP A 5 -7.16 1.89 1.63
CA ASP A 5 -6.78 2.97 2.50
C ASP A 5 -5.34 2.80 3.00
N GLY A 6 -4.48 3.81 2.80
CA GLY A 6 -3.07 3.75 3.20
C GLY A 6 -2.82 3.89 4.71
N ARG A 7 -3.81 4.29 5.50
CA ARG A 7 -3.62 4.61 6.92
C ARG A 7 -3.21 3.38 7.73
N GLY A 8 -2.08 3.48 8.44
CA GLY A 8 -1.63 2.43 9.35
C GLY A 8 -0.97 1.23 8.66
N HIS A 9 -0.97 1.19 7.33
CA HIS A 9 -0.31 0.14 6.56
C HIS A 9 1.20 0.37 6.50
N LEU A 10 1.97 -0.71 6.59
CA LEU A 10 3.42 -0.66 6.35
C LEU A 10 3.69 -0.64 4.85
N LEU A 11 4.40 0.39 4.38
CA LEU A 11 4.64 0.68 2.97
C LEU A 11 5.15 -0.53 2.19
N GLY A 12 6.21 -1.19 2.66
CA GLY A 12 6.79 -2.35 1.97
C GLY A 12 5.86 -3.57 1.94
N ARG A 13 5.11 -3.83 3.02
CA ARG A 13 4.17 -4.96 3.08
C ARG A 13 2.98 -4.73 2.16
N LEU A 14 2.43 -3.53 2.17
CA LEU A 14 1.32 -3.16 1.31
C LEU A 14 1.74 -3.20 -0.17
N ALA A 15 2.93 -2.69 -0.50
CA ALA A 15 3.45 -2.69 -1.86
C ALA A 15 3.57 -4.11 -2.45
N ALA A 16 4.04 -5.08 -1.67
CA ALA A 16 4.18 -6.47 -2.14
C ALA A 16 2.82 -7.11 -2.50
N ILE A 17 1.78 -6.85 -1.70
CA ILE A 17 0.43 -7.34 -1.98
C ILE A 17 -0.12 -6.64 -3.22
N ILE A 18 -0.02 -5.31 -3.29
CA ILE A 18 -0.49 -4.53 -4.45
C ILE A 18 0.17 -5.00 -5.74
N ALA A 19 1.49 -5.24 -5.73
CA ALA A 19 2.23 -5.72 -6.88
C ALA A 19 1.66 -7.06 -7.40
N LYS A 20 1.44 -8.02 -6.49
CA LYS A 20 0.81 -9.30 -6.86
C LYS A 20 -0.59 -9.11 -7.43
N THR A 21 -1.42 -8.30 -6.77
CA THR A 21 -2.80 -8.04 -7.19
C THR A 21 -2.88 -7.39 -8.57
N ILE A 22 -1.94 -6.50 -8.91
CA ILE A 22 -1.85 -5.89 -10.24
C ILE A 22 -1.41 -6.92 -11.29
N LEU A 23 -0.46 -7.81 -10.97
CA LEU A 23 -0.03 -8.89 -11.88
C LEU A 23 -1.14 -9.91 -12.16
N GLU A 24 -2.04 -10.13 -11.20
CA GLU A 24 -3.26 -10.94 -11.38
C GLU A 24 -4.33 -10.23 -12.24
N GLY A 25 -4.05 -9.02 -12.74
CA GLY A 25 -4.93 -8.27 -13.64
C GLY A 25 -5.91 -7.34 -12.94
N ASN A 26 -5.82 -7.20 -11.61
CA ASN A 26 -6.72 -6.33 -10.86
C ASN A 26 -6.22 -4.88 -10.86
N ARG A 27 -7.12 -3.93 -11.09
CA ARG A 27 -6.82 -2.49 -10.90
C ARG A 27 -6.94 -2.11 -9.42
N VAL A 28 -5.89 -1.50 -8.88
CA VAL A 28 -5.81 -1.05 -7.48
C VAL A 28 -5.64 0.47 -7.41
N ILE A 29 -6.31 1.11 -6.47
CA ILE A 29 -6.20 2.54 -6.16
C ILE A 29 -5.91 2.66 -4.67
N VAL A 30 -4.86 3.38 -4.30
CA VAL A 30 -4.50 3.65 -2.90
C VAL A 30 -4.80 5.12 -2.59
N VAL A 31 -5.47 5.36 -1.46
CA VAL A 31 -5.80 6.71 -0.96
C VAL A 31 -5.14 6.96 0.39
N ARG A 32 -5.01 8.24 0.79
CA ARG A 32 -4.34 8.65 2.04
C ARG A 32 -2.90 8.13 2.17
N CYS A 33 -2.13 8.23 1.08
CA CYS A 33 -0.75 7.75 1.02
C CYS A 33 0.18 8.45 2.03
N GLU A 34 -0.18 9.67 2.46
CA GLU A 34 0.52 10.41 3.51
C GLU A 34 0.44 9.76 4.90
N GLN A 35 -0.45 8.79 5.10
CA GLN A 35 -0.64 8.07 6.36
C GLN A 35 -0.03 6.66 6.35
N LEU A 36 0.80 6.34 5.35
CA LEU A 36 1.55 5.10 5.28
C LEU A 36 2.72 5.11 6.28
N ASN A 37 2.90 3.97 6.94
CA ASN A 37 3.97 3.79 7.91
C ASN A 37 5.19 3.14 7.24
N ILE A 38 6.39 3.62 7.57
CA ILE A 38 7.65 2.97 7.25
C ILE A 38 8.25 2.50 8.56
N SER A 39 8.56 1.20 8.66
CA SER A 39 9.26 0.67 9.83
C SER A 39 10.68 1.23 9.89
N GLY A 40 11.06 1.77 11.03
CA GLY A 40 12.37 2.38 11.23
C GLY A 40 12.27 3.59 12.15
N ASN A 41 13.42 4.15 12.50
CA ASN A 41 13.46 5.44 13.16
C ASN A 41 13.14 6.55 12.14
N PHE A 42 12.50 7.63 12.60
CA PHE A 42 12.25 8.79 11.74
C PHE A 42 13.54 9.58 11.43
N PHE A 43 14.56 9.43 12.27
CA PHE A 43 15.84 10.13 12.20
C PHE A 43 16.99 9.18 11.84
#